data_AF-A0A8J7U0F1-F1
#
_entry.id   AF-A0A8J7U0F1-F1
#
_cell.length_a   1.000
_cell.length_b   1.000
_cell.length_c   1.000
_cell.angle_alpha   90.00
_cell.angle_beta   90.00
_cell.angle_gamma   90.00
#
_symmetry.space_group_name_H-M   'P 1'
#
loop_
_entity.id
_entity.type
_entity.pdbx_description
1 polymer ?
#
loop_
_entity_poly.entity_id
_entity_poly.type
_entity_poly.pdbx_seq_one_letter_code
_entity_poly.pdbx_strand_id
1 'polypeptide(L)'
;MKRQTLKTWLTVLLVSLMLTVSSLSAGEKSKEKDKGYLGVNIETIKSDGETKVKILKVLPDSAAAKAGLEAEDLIISVNGEVIDTSSGLVEEIIQHHAGDEVLLKVLRDGESKELAAILGEKGDLAESVARRFAFFVPDEDQAFLGINMDQLGPQMARYFKVDQGVLIESVVEGSPAEAAGLEAGDIVQSLDGELVAKPKDLRAAMRKYQPGDEMTVEVIRREKPMSFEVVLGQAEKKIKHFNYHFNNGNSFVIDGDAPHVRIETLQDAENMLHENLELLEAQLQELKSRKSEAAPKPKKEKK
;
A
#
# COMPACT_ATOMS: atom_id res chain seq x y z
N MET A 1 20.28 30.35 -22.07
CA MET A 1 20.19 28.91 -22.42
C MET A 1 21.12 27.96 -21.62
N LYS A 2 21.65 28.33 -20.43
CA LYS A 2 22.61 27.48 -19.67
C LYS A 2 22.20 27.07 -18.24
N ARG A 3 21.09 27.58 -17.68
CA ARG A 3 20.66 27.25 -16.30
C ARG A 3 19.64 26.11 -16.20
N GLN A 4 18.75 26.00 -17.19
CA GLN A 4 17.76 24.92 -17.23
C GLN A 4 18.42 23.58 -17.54
N THR A 5 19.35 23.56 -18.48
CA THR A 5 20.15 22.38 -18.81
C THR A 5 21.00 21.92 -17.62
N LEU A 6 21.56 22.84 -16.84
CA LEU A 6 22.33 22.48 -15.64
C LEU A 6 21.47 21.78 -14.57
N LYS A 7 20.20 22.20 -14.40
CA LYS A 7 19.26 21.57 -13.47
C LYS A 7 18.84 20.17 -13.90
N THR A 8 18.55 19.98 -15.20
CA THR A 8 18.19 18.66 -15.73
C THR A 8 19.36 17.68 -15.67
N TRP A 9 20.59 18.16 -15.91
CA TRP A 9 21.79 17.33 -15.77
C TRP A 9 22.09 16.99 -14.31
N LEU A 10 21.83 17.91 -13.36
CA LEU A 10 22.01 17.64 -11.94
C LEU A 10 20.99 16.61 -11.41
N THR A 11 19.72 16.68 -11.82
CA THR A 11 18.69 15.71 -11.43
C THR A 11 18.95 14.33 -12.03
N VAL A 12 19.36 14.26 -13.29
CA VAL A 12 19.76 12.98 -13.92
C VAL A 12 21.00 12.40 -13.23
N LEU A 13 21.95 13.24 -12.82
CA LEU A 13 23.15 12.79 -12.10
C LEU A 13 22.83 12.34 -10.67
N LEU A 14 21.87 12.98 -9.99
CA LEU A 14 21.38 12.57 -8.66
C LEU A 14 20.60 11.25 -8.71
N VAL A 15 19.70 11.10 -9.69
CA VAL A 15 18.93 9.86 -9.91
C VAL A 15 19.86 8.72 -10.37
N SER A 16 20.83 9.02 -11.23
CA SER A 16 21.86 8.07 -11.64
C SER A 16 22.79 7.70 -10.50
N LEU A 17 23.16 8.64 -9.62
CA LEU A 17 23.92 8.33 -8.39
C LEU A 17 23.08 7.45 -7.45
N MET A 18 21.78 7.71 -7.30
CA MET A 18 20.86 6.85 -6.55
C MET A 18 20.76 5.43 -7.14
N LEU A 19 20.67 5.32 -8.47
CA LEU A 19 20.56 4.04 -9.18
C LEU A 19 21.89 3.27 -9.24
N THR A 20 23.03 3.97 -9.33
CA THR A 20 24.36 3.35 -9.29
C THR A 20 24.77 2.97 -7.89
N VAL A 21 24.38 3.70 -6.84
CA VAL A 21 24.50 3.21 -5.45
C VAL A 21 23.64 1.96 -5.24
N SER A 22 22.46 1.90 -5.88
CA SER A 22 21.61 0.71 -5.86
C SER A 22 22.24 -0.49 -6.61
N SER A 23 22.99 -0.26 -7.71
CA SER A 23 23.63 -1.34 -8.47
C SER A 23 25.03 -1.72 -7.96
N LEU A 24 25.79 -0.80 -7.36
CA LEU A 24 27.05 -1.09 -6.69
C LEU A 24 26.84 -1.76 -5.33
N SER A 25 25.65 -1.60 -4.73
CA SER A 25 25.13 -2.38 -3.60
C SER A 25 24.60 -3.76 -4.00
N ALA A 26 24.33 -4.00 -5.31
CA ALA A 26 23.90 -5.30 -5.79
C ALA A 26 25.07 -6.32 -5.87
N GLY A 27 26.31 -5.88 -5.74
CA GLY A 27 27.49 -6.72 -5.52
C GLY A 27 27.78 -6.86 -4.02
N GLU A 28 27.32 -7.97 -3.44
CA GLU A 28 27.55 -8.37 -2.03
C GLU A 28 26.87 -7.50 -0.96
N LYS A 29 25.52 -7.57 -0.88
CA LYS A 29 24.77 -7.21 0.34
C LYS A 29 25.29 -8.00 1.53
N SER A 30 26.15 -7.40 2.36
CA SER A 30 26.37 -7.87 3.73
C SER A 30 25.14 -7.51 4.56
N LYS A 31 24.45 -8.52 5.11
CA LYS A 31 23.30 -8.41 6.02
C LYS A 31 23.58 -7.42 7.17
N GLU A 32 23.09 -6.20 7.06
CA GLU A 32 22.69 -5.41 8.24
C GLU A 32 21.19 -5.64 8.36
N LYS A 33 20.75 -6.24 9.48
CA LYS A 33 19.35 -6.64 9.60
C LYS A 33 18.48 -5.38 9.76
N ASP A 34 17.42 -5.26 8.97
CA ASP A 34 16.48 -4.15 9.06
C ASP A 34 15.71 -4.15 10.40
N LYS A 35 15.30 -2.97 10.87
CA LYS A 35 14.48 -2.81 12.09
C LYS A 35 13.15 -3.56 11.97
N GLY A 36 12.74 -4.22 13.06
CA GLY A 36 11.51 -5.00 13.13
C GLY A 36 10.23 -4.16 12.97
N TYR A 37 9.24 -4.74 12.30
CA TYR A 37 7.95 -4.12 12.02
C TYR A 37 6.79 -5.11 12.26
N LEU A 38 5.88 -4.77 13.17
CA LEU A 38 4.75 -5.62 13.54
C LEU A 38 3.50 -5.39 12.65
N GLY A 39 3.26 -4.14 12.22
CA GLY A 39 2.14 -3.77 11.33
C GLY A 39 0.77 -3.67 12.01
N VAL A 40 0.69 -2.91 13.10
CA VAL A 40 -0.54 -2.63 13.84
C VAL A 40 -0.75 -1.13 14.04
N ASN A 41 -2.01 -0.71 14.07
CA ASN A 41 -2.42 0.58 14.63
C ASN A 41 -2.89 0.34 16.07
N ILE A 42 -2.40 1.16 16.99
CA ILE A 42 -2.55 0.95 18.43
C ILE A 42 -2.96 2.24 19.12
N GLU A 43 -3.63 2.08 20.26
CA GLU A 43 -3.94 3.18 21.16
C GLU A 43 -3.63 2.78 22.59
N THR A 44 -3.12 3.73 23.37
CA THR A 44 -2.97 3.56 24.81
C THR A 44 -4.28 3.91 25.48
N ILE A 45 -4.93 2.93 26.10
CA ILE A 45 -6.20 3.12 26.82
C ILE A 45 -6.00 2.95 28.33
N LYS A 46 -6.88 3.56 29.12
CA LYS A 46 -7.01 3.25 30.55
C LYS A 46 -8.19 2.33 30.78
N SER A 47 -7.96 1.19 31.41
CA SER A 47 -8.97 0.20 31.75
C SER A 47 -8.67 -0.33 33.15
N ASP A 48 -9.68 -0.30 34.03
CA ASP A 48 -9.59 -0.74 35.44
C ASP A 48 -8.43 -0.13 36.25
N GLY A 49 -8.06 1.12 35.92
CA GLY A 49 -6.96 1.85 36.58
C GLY A 49 -5.58 1.52 36.04
N GLU A 50 -5.46 0.58 35.11
CA GLU A 50 -4.24 0.20 34.43
C GLU A 50 -4.20 0.79 33.02
N THR A 51 -2.99 1.06 32.53
CA THR A 51 -2.79 1.50 31.15
C THR A 51 -2.52 0.26 30.30
N LYS A 52 -3.21 0.13 29.17
CA LYS A 52 -3.10 -1.03 28.27
C LYS A 52 -2.94 -0.56 26.83
N VAL A 53 -2.26 -1.35 26.02
CA VAL A 53 -2.13 -1.08 24.59
C VAL A 53 -3.18 -1.86 23.82
N LYS A 54 -4.15 -1.15 23.27
CA LYS A 54 -5.22 -1.72 22.45
C LYS A 54 -4.83 -1.71 20.99
N ILE A 55 -5.02 -2.85 20.30
CA ILE A 55 -4.93 -2.91 18.85
C ILE A 55 -6.22 -2.35 18.25
N LEU A 56 -6.11 -1.21 17.57
CA LEU A 56 -7.23 -0.62 16.82
C LEU A 56 -7.43 -1.30 15.47
N LYS A 57 -6.32 -1.66 14.82
CA LYS A 57 -6.35 -2.27 13.49
C LYS A 57 -5.09 -3.07 13.25
N VAL A 58 -5.25 -4.26 12.69
CA VAL A 58 -4.16 -5.05 12.14
C VAL A 58 -4.03 -4.75 10.65
N LEU A 59 -2.83 -4.43 10.17
CA LEU A 59 -2.61 -4.19 8.74
C LEU A 59 -2.62 -5.52 7.98
N PRO A 60 -3.29 -5.62 6.82
CA PRO A 60 -3.22 -6.80 5.97
C PRO A 60 -1.77 -7.16 5.62
N ASP A 61 -1.50 -8.46 5.46
CA ASP A 61 -0.19 -9.04 5.09
C ASP A 61 0.98 -8.76 6.05
N SER A 62 0.71 -8.10 7.18
CA SER A 62 1.70 -7.79 8.21
C SER A 62 2.14 -9.00 9.04
N ALA A 63 3.21 -8.83 9.82
CA ALA A 63 3.64 -9.77 10.84
C ALA A 63 2.51 -10.08 11.84
N ALA A 64 1.79 -9.05 12.28
CA ALA A 64 0.65 -9.20 13.19
C ALA A 64 -0.51 -10.01 12.58
N ALA A 65 -0.85 -9.76 11.31
CA ALA A 65 -1.89 -10.52 10.63
C ALA A 65 -1.53 -12.01 10.51
N LYS A 66 -0.27 -12.31 10.14
CA LYS A 66 0.25 -13.68 10.04
C LYS A 66 0.31 -14.39 11.39
N ALA A 67 0.56 -13.64 12.46
CA ALA A 67 0.54 -14.11 13.85
C ALA A 67 -0.87 -14.33 14.41
N GLY A 68 -1.92 -13.92 13.69
CA GLY A 68 -3.30 -14.04 14.15
C GLY A 68 -3.70 -13.03 15.22
N LEU A 69 -3.01 -11.88 15.29
CA LEU A 69 -3.49 -10.72 16.06
C LEU A 69 -4.77 -10.18 15.43
N GLU A 70 -5.67 -9.67 16.26
CA GLU A 70 -6.96 -9.13 15.85
C GLU A 70 -7.16 -7.70 16.38
N ALA A 71 -8.09 -6.97 15.78
CA ALA A 71 -8.54 -5.72 16.38
C ALA A 71 -9.21 -6.00 17.72
N GLU A 72 -9.14 -5.04 18.64
CA GLU A 72 -9.61 -5.12 20.04
C GLU A 72 -8.72 -5.94 20.99
N ASP A 73 -7.72 -6.66 20.49
CA ASP A 73 -6.70 -7.29 21.34
C ASP A 73 -6.02 -6.26 22.23
N LEU A 74 -5.88 -6.60 23.52
CA LEU A 74 -5.07 -5.80 24.45
C LEU A 74 -3.72 -6.47 24.64
N ILE A 75 -2.65 -5.82 24.21
CA ILE A 75 -1.30 -6.31 24.40
C ILE A 75 -0.94 -6.16 25.88
N ILE A 76 -0.53 -7.28 26.49
CA ILE A 76 -0.09 -7.37 27.88
C ILE A 76 1.43 -7.34 27.93
N SER A 77 2.09 -8.14 27.09
CA SER A 77 3.55 -8.24 27.10
C SER A 77 4.12 -8.67 25.75
N VAL A 78 5.37 -8.32 25.50
CA VAL A 78 6.18 -8.79 24.37
C VAL A 78 7.44 -9.42 24.92
N ASN A 79 7.74 -10.66 24.56
CA ASN A 79 8.87 -11.45 25.08
C ASN A 79 8.91 -11.53 26.63
N GLY A 80 7.76 -11.41 27.27
CA GLY A 80 7.63 -11.39 28.74
C GLY A 80 7.82 -10.00 29.38
N GLU A 81 8.21 -8.98 28.61
CA GLU A 81 8.25 -7.60 29.08
C GLU A 81 6.86 -6.97 29.00
N VAL A 82 6.43 -6.36 30.11
CA VAL A 82 5.09 -5.76 30.23
C VAL A 82 5.00 -4.50 29.38
N ILE A 83 3.93 -4.39 28.59
CA ILE A 83 3.72 -3.28 27.66
C ILE A 83 2.45 -2.51 28.03
N ASP A 84 2.64 -1.38 28.71
CA ASP A 84 1.53 -0.57 29.21
C ASP A 84 1.25 0.67 28.33
N THR A 85 2.12 0.99 27.38
CA THR A 85 1.99 2.18 26.52
C THR A 85 2.35 1.89 25.07
N SER A 86 1.73 2.63 24.15
CA SER A 86 2.02 2.54 22.71
C SER A 86 3.47 2.84 22.40
N SER A 87 4.10 3.78 23.12
CA SER A 87 5.53 4.06 22.97
C SER A 87 6.39 2.88 23.43
N GLY A 88 6.06 2.26 24.57
CA GLY A 88 6.75 1.07 25.05
C GLY A 88 6.66 -0.09 24.06
N LEU A 89 5.49 -0.31 23.45
CA LEU A 89 5.36 -1.32 22.39
C LEU A 89 6.25 -1.01 21.18
N VAL A 90 6.26 0.25 20.73
CA VAL A 90 7.08 0.66 19.59
C VAL A 90 8.55 0.48 19.91
N GLU A 91 9.00 0.92 21.08
CA GLU A 91 10.38 0.80 21.56
C GLU A 91 10.83 -0.65 21.65
N GLU A 92 9.98 -1.55 22.16
CA GLU A 92 10.30 -2.97 22.23
C GLU A 92 10.44 -3.58 20.83
N ILE A 93 9.49 -3.32 19.92
CA ILE A 93 9.52 -3.89 18.56
C ILE A 93 10.74 -3.41 17.75
N ILE A 94 11.17 -2.15 17.91
CA ILE A 94 12.34 -1.60 17.18
C ILE A 94 13.69 -2.02 17.77
N GLN A 95 13.72 -2.67 18.93
CA GLN A 95 14.94 -3.32 19.46
C GLN A 95 15.24 -4.62 18.72
N HIS A 96 14.22 -5.23 18.11
CA HIS A 96 14.34 -6.43 17.29
C HIS A 96 14.49 -6.08 15.81
N HIS A 97 14.85 -7.08 15.03
CA HIS A 97 15.05 -6.94 13.60
C HIS A 97 13.98 -7.71 12.81
N ALA A 98 13.88 -7.39 11.52
CA ALA A 98 13.09 -8.19 10.59
C ALA A 98 13.58 -9.64 10.55
N GLY A 99 12.62 -10.56 10.49
CA GLY A 99 12.83 -12.00 10.61
C GLY A 99 13.01 -12.48 12.06
N ASP A 100 13.17 -11.60 13.04
CA ASP A 100 13.18 -12.00 14.45
C ASP A 100 11.74 -12.35 14.87
N GLU A 101 11.61 -13.41 15.67
CA GLU A 101 10.34 -13.85 16.24
C GLU A 101 10.14 -13.17 17.59
N VAL A 102 8.96 -12.59 17.80
CA VAL A 102 8.54 -12.01 19.07
C VAL A 102 7.31 -12.72 19.59
N LEU A 103 7.29 -13.02 20.88
CA LEU A 103 6.17 -13.66 21.56
C LEU A 103 5.29 -12.59 22.20
N LEU A 104 4.08 -12.41 21.69
CA LEU A 104 3.10 -11.48 22.23
C LEU A 104 2.14 -12.22 23.15
N LYS A 105 1.91 -11.67 24.34
CA LYS A 105 0.78 -12.04 25.19
C LYS A 105 -0.31 -10.99 25.04
N VAL A 106 -1.50 -11.42 24.67
CA VAL A 106 -2.67 -10.56 24.49
C VAL A 106 -3.84 -11.01 25.35
N LEU A 107 -4.77 -10.10 25.63
CA LEU A 107 -6.10 -10.39 26.14
C LEU A 107 -7.10 -10.26 24.99
N ARG A 108 -7.80 -11.33 24.66
CA ARG A 108 -8.88 -11.36 23.67
C ARG A 108 -10.12 -11.95 24.33
N ASP A 109 -11.24 -11.23 24.30
CA ASP A 109 -12.51 -11.66 24.90
C ASP A 109 -12.41 -12.05 26.39
N GLY A 110 -11.48 -11.42 27.12
CA GLY A 110 -11.21 -11.72 28.53
C GLY A 110 -10.29 -12.92 28.78
N GLU A 111 -9.85 -13.62 27.74
CA GLU A 111 -8.91 -14.74 27.84
C GLU A 111 -7.51 -14.33 27.37
N SER A 112 -6.48 -14.84 28.06
CA SER A 112 -5.10 -14.56 27.67
C SER A 112 -4.65 -15.53 26.58
N LYS A 113 -4.10 -14.98 25.49
CA LYS A 113 -3.53 -15.73 24.36
C LYS A 113 -2.07 -15.38 24.18
N GLU A 114 -1.28 -16.36 23.78
CA GLU A 114 0.13 -16.18 23.40
C GLU A 114 0.27 -16.41 21.90
N LEU A 115 0.85 -15.45 21.19
CA LEU A 115 0.95 -15.40 19.74
C LEU A 115 2.39 -15.10 19.35
N ALA A 116 2.97 -15.94 18.49
CA ALA A 116 4.30 -15.71 17.94
C ALA A 116 4.19 -14.93 16.63
N ALA A 117 4.93 -13.83 16.51
CA ALA A 117 4.99 -13.01 15.30
C ALA A 117 6.42 -12.92 14.79
N ILE A 118 6.62 -13.26 13.51
CA ILE A 118 7.89 -13.01 12.81
C ILE A 118 7.85 -11.58 12.27
N LEU A 119 8.71 -10.70 12.79
CA LEU A 119 8.72 -9.28 12.44
C LEU A 119 9.10 -9.06 10.98
N GLY A 120 8.45 -8.10 10.32
CA GLY A 120 8.79 -7.67 8.95
C GLY A 120 9.81 -6.52 8.93
N GLU A 121 10.22 -6.11 7.74
CA GLU A 121 11.11 -4.95 7.52
C GLU A 121 10.30 -3.63 7.51
N LYS A 122 10.80 -2.58 8.20
CA LYS A 122 10.26 -1.22 8.06
C LYS A 122 10.73 -0.54 6.75
N GLY A 123 10.58 -1.24 5.63
CA GLY A 123 10.79 -0.78 4.25
C GLY A 123 9.58 -1.11 3.37
N ASP A 124 8.76 -2.04 3.87
CA ASP A 124 7.43 -2.34 3.38
C ASP A 124 6.50 -1.14 3.54
N LEU A 125 6.89 0.02 4.10
CA LEU A 125 6.06 1.22 4.03
C LEU A 125 5.95 1.68 2.57
N ALA A 126 7.00 1.67 1.76
CA ALA A 126 6.89 1.99 0.34
C ALA A 126 6.11 0.91 -0.43
N GLU A 127 6.21 -0.36 -0.01
CA GLU A 127 5.52 -1.50 -0.62
C GLU A 127 4.07 -1.66 -0.11
N SER A 128 3.75 -1.20 1.09
CA SER A 128 2.41 -1.18 1.71
C SER A 128 1.71 0.15 1.49
N VAL A 129 2.43 1.25 1.26
CA VAL A 129 1.99 2.40 0.46
C VAL A 129 1.67 1.86 -0.92
N ALA A 130 2.60 1.23 -1.64
CA ALA A 130 2.34 0.68 -2.99
C ALA A 130 1.19 -0.34 -3.01
N ARG A 131 0.99 -1.20 -1.99
CA ARG A 131 -0.17 -2.12 -1.87
C ARG A 131 -1.45 -1.43 -1.40
N ARG A 132 -1.39 -0.41 -0.52
CA ARG A 132 -2.54 0.46 -0.18
C ARG A 132 -2.96 1.33 -1.37
N PHE A 133 -2.00 1.65 -2.25
CA PHE A 133 -2.20 2.31 -3.53
C PHE A 133 -2.44 1.32 -4.68
N ALA A 134 -2.16 0.02 -4.53
CA ALA A 134 -2.54 -1.06 -5.45
C ALA A 134 -4.05 -1.35 -5.41
N PHE A 135 -4.76 -0.80 -4.43
CA PHE A 135 -6.22 -0.69 -4.47
C PHE A 135 -6.70 0.42 -5.44
N PHE A 136 -5.80 1.34 -5.83
CA PHE A 136 -6.05 2.49 -6.71
C PHE A 136 -5.24 2.46 -8.02
N VAL A 137 -4.31 1.53 -8.17
CA VAL A 137 -3.71 1.15 -9.46
C VAL A 137 -4.48 -0.09 -9.91
N PRO A 138 -5.39 0.02 -10.89
CA PRO A 138 -5.99 -1.16 -11.51
C PRO A 138 -4.87 -2.07 -11.99
N ASP A 139 -5.03 -3.38 -11.79
CA ASP A 139 -4.24 -4.38 -12.52
C ASP A 139 -4.25 -3.97 -14.00
N GLU A 140 -3.08 -3.78 -14.61
CA GLU A 140 -2.95 -3.26 -15.99
C GLU A 140 -3.67 -4.14 -17.02
N ASP A 141 -3.99 -5.38 -16.64
CA ASP A 141 -4.61 -6.41 -17.47
C ASP A 141 -6.11 -6.61 -17.19
N GLN A 142 -6.74 -5.83 -16.31
CA GLN A 142 -8.16 -6.00 -16.02
C GLN A 142 -9.05 -5.27 -17.03
N ALA A 143 -10.04 -6.01 -17.53
CA ALA A 143 -11.06 -5.46 -18.42
C ALA A 143 -11.82 -4.30 -17.77
N PHE A 144 -12.00 -3.22 -18.54
CA PHE A 144 -12.59 -1.98 -18.09
C PHE A 144 -13.90 -1.71 -18.84
N LEU A 145 -15.00 -1.54 -18.09
CA LEU A 145 -16.30 -1.13 -18.63
C LEU A 145 -16.48 0.39 -18.54
N GLY A 146 -16.02 1.01 -17.45
CA GLY A 146 -16.11 2.47 -17.24
C GLY A 146 -17.45 2.96 -16.71
N ILE A 147 -17.99 2.28 -15.71
CA ILE A 147 -19.21 2.67 -14.99
C ILE A 147 -18.93 2.88 -13.51
N ASN A 148 -19.59 3.86 -12.92
CA ASN A 148 -19.76 3.97 -11.48
C ASN A 148 -21.08 3.31 -11.10
N MET A 149 -21.03 2.41 -10.13
CA MET A 149 -22.15 1.57 -9.77
C MET A 149 -22.50 1.69 -8.30
N ASP A 150 -23.80 1.63 -8.01
CA ASP A 150 -24.32 1.56 -6.66
C ASP A 150 -25.22 0.34 -6.48
N GLN A 151 -25.34 -0.09 -5.22
CA GLN A 151 -26.24 -1.17 -4.87
C GLN A 151 -27.70 -0.69 -4.96
N LEU A 152 -28.53 -1.49 -5.63
CA LEU A 152 -29.95 -1.21 -5.67
C LEU A 152 -30.60 -1.54 -4.31
N GLY A 153 -30.88 -0.50 -3.52
CA GLY A 153 -31.63 -0.65 -2.27
C GLY A 153 -33.11 -1.00 -2.51
N PRO A 154 -33.83 -1.55 -1.52
CA PRO A 154 -35.22 -2.00 -1.69
C PRO A 154 -36.19 -0.93 -2.18
N GLN A 155 -35.95 0.34 -1.84
CA GLN A 155 -36.77 1.47 -2.28
C GLN A 155 -36.57 1.78 -3.77
N MET A 156 -35.31 1.76 -4.25
CA MET A 156 -34.99 1.97 -5.66
C MET A 156 -35.44 0.79 -6.52
N ALA A 157 -35.27 -0.44 -6.05
CA ALA A 157 -35.78 -1.64 -6.72
C ALA A 157 -37.29 -1.54 -7.03
N ARG A 158 -38.08 -1.09 -6.05
CA ARG A 158 -39.51 -0.80 -6.24
C ARG A 158 -39.78 0.33 -7.23
N TYR A 159 -38.99 1.41 -7.17
CA TYR A 159 -39.14 2.56 -8.07
C TYR A 159 -38.92 2.16 -9.53
N PHE A 160 -37.89 1.37 -9.79
CA PHE A 160 -37.56 0.88 -11.13
C PHE A 160 -38.30 -0.40 -11.53
N LYS A 161 -39.13 -0.96 -10.63
CA LYS A 161 -39.91 -2.20 -10.81
C LYS A 161 -39.07 -3.40 -11.21
N VAL A 162 -37.95 -3.58 -10.51
CA VAL A 162 -37.05 -4.73 -10.67
C VAL A 162 -36.84 -5.41 -9.32
N ASP A 163 -36.55 -6.71 -9.35
CA ASP A 163 -36.30 -7.47 -8.11
C ASP A 163 -34.87 -7.29 -7.60
N GLN A 164 -33.91 -7.21 -8.52
CA GLN A 164 -32.48 -7.09 -8.25
C GLN A 164 -31.76 -6.37 -9.39
N GLY A 165 -30.48 -6.11 -9.20
CA GLY A 165 -29.63 -5.49 -10.21
C GLY A 165 -28.64 -4.50 -9.62
N VAL A 166 -27.82 -3.94 -10.50
CA VAL A 166 -26.82 -2.93 -10.16
C VAL A 166 -27.16 -1.63 -10.87
N LEU A 167 -27.30 -0.54 -10.12
CA LEU A 167 -27.61 0.76 -10.67
C LEU A 167 -26.33 1.39 -11.24
N ILE A 168 -26.37 1.85 -12.48
CA ILE A 168 -25.34 2.72 -13.05
C ILE A 168 -25.62 4.15 -12.55
N GLU A 169 -24.77 4.65 -11.66
CA GLU A 169 -24.86 6.00 -11.12
C GLU A 169 -24.32 7.03 -12.13
N SER A 170 -23.21 6.70 -12.77
CA SER A 170 -22.63 7.51 -13.84
C SER A 170 -21.77 6.66 -14.77
N VAL A 171 -21.60 7.14 -16.00
CA VAL A 171 -20.73 6.54 -17.01
C VAL A 171 -19.52 7.44 -17.18
N VAL A 172 -18.33 6.85 -17.26
CA VAL A 172 -17.08 7.57 -17.43
C VAL A 172 -16.99 8.06 -18.88
N GLU A 173 -16.69 9.35 -19.08
CA GLU A 173 -16.49 9.93 -20.42
C GLU A 173 -15.33 9.25 -21.16
N GLY A 174 -15.53 8.93 -22.43
CA GLY A 174 -14.59 8.20 -23.27
C GLY A 174 -14.48 6.71 -22.96
N SER A 175 -15.38 6.16 -22.14
CA SER A 175 -15.34 4.74 -21.76
C SER A 175 -16.03 3.81 -22.75
N PRO A 176 -15.72 2.50 -22.68
CA PRO A 176 -16.46 1.46 -23.40
C PRO A 176 -17.97 1.49 -23.16
N ALA A 177 -18.41 1.72 -21.92
CA ALA A 177 -19.82 1.85 -21.59
C ALA A 177 -20.49 3.02 -22.29
N GLU A 178 -19.82 4.18 -22.37
CA GLU A 178 -20.33 5.33 -23.11
C GLU A 178 -20.41 5.03 -24.61
N ALA A 179 -19.36 4.42 -25.18
CA ALA A 179 -19.31 4.05 -26.59
C ALA A 179 -20.42 3.05 -26.97
N ALA A 180 -20.76 2.14 -26.07
CA ALA A 180 -21.86 1.20 -26.24
C ALA A 180 -23.26 1.82 -26.01
N GLY A 181 -23.34 3.03 -25.44
CA GLY A 181 -24.61 3.72 -25.19
C GLY A 181 -25.27 3.37 -23.86
N LEU A 182 -24.52 2.83 -22.89
CA LEU A 182 -24.97 2.73 -21.49
C LEU A 182 -25.11 4.13 -20.90
N GLU A 183 -26.07 4.30 -19.99
CA GLU A 183 -26.41 5.61 -19.41
C GLU A 183 -26.58 5.51 -17.89
N ALA A 184 -26.42 6.66 -17.22
CA ALA A 184 -26.81 6.79 -15.81
C ALA A 184 -28.32 6.50 -15.65
N GLY A 185 -28.67 5.73 -14.64
CA GLY A 185 -30.05 5.29 -14.39
C GLY A 185 -30.41 3.93 -15.01
N ASP A 186 -29.49 3.31 -15.76
CA ASP A 186 -29.63 1.91 -16.16
C ASP A 186 -29.48 0.97 -14.97
N ILE A 187 -30.23 -0.13 -14.97
CA ILE A 187 -30.07 -1.21 -14.00
C ILE A 187 -29.55 -2.44 -14.72
N VAL A 188 -28.29 -2.77 -14.48
CA VAL A 188 -27.67 -4.00 -14.99
C VAL A 188 -28.33 -5.21 -14.35
N GLN A 189 -28.85 -6.11 -15.19
CA GLN A 189 -29.50 -7.37 -14.82
C GLN A 189 -28.59 -8.57 -15.07
N SER A 190 -27.85 -8.55 -16.17
CA SER A 190 -26.94 -9.64 -16.52
C SER A 190 -25.75 -9.16 -17.36
N LEU A 191 -24.69 -9.96 -17.34
CA LEU A 191 -23.51 -9.85 -18.21
C LEU A 191 -23.32 -11.20 -18.90
N ASP A 192 -23.39 -11.24 -20.23
CA ASP A 192 -23.36 -12.48 -21.04
C ASP A 192 -24.35 -13.56 -20.54
N GLY A 193 -25.52 -13.13 -20.05
CA GLY A 193 -26.54 -14.01 -19.49
C GLY A 193 -26.27 -14.48 -18.05
N GLU A 194 -25.13 -14.13 -17.44
CA GLU A 194 -24.91 -14.34 -16.00
C GLU A 194 -25.63 -13.25 -15.19
N LEU A 195 -26.56 -13.66 -14.33
CA LEU A 195 -27.33 -12.73 -13.49
C LEU A 195 -26.44 -11.96 -12.52
N VAL A 196 -26.65 -10.65 -12.46
CA VAL A 196 -25.95 -9.72 -11.58
C VAL A 196 -26.95 -9.13 -10.59
N ALA A 197 -26.88 -9.57 -9.33
CA ALA A 197 -27.79 -9.09 -8.30
C ALA A 197 -27.21 -7.92 -7.48
N LYS A 198 -25.88 -7.90 -7.30
CA LYS A 198 -25.17 -6.93 -6.46
C LYS A 198 -23.87 -6.44 -7.11
N PRO A 199 -23.33 -5.28 -6.69
CA PRO A 199 -22.08 -4.75 -7.25
C PRO A 199 -20.88 -5.69 -7.11
N LYS A 200 -20.90 -6.62 -6.14
CA LYS A 200 -19.85 -7.63 -5.98
C LYS A 200 -19.88 -8.66 -7.11
N ASP A 201 -21.06 -9.02 -7.60
CA ASP A 201 -21.26 -10.01 -8.65
C ASP A 201 -20.75 -9.46 -9.99
N LEU A 202 -21.09 -8.20 -10.29
CA LEU A 202 -20.58 -7.48 -11.46
C LEU A 202 -19.04 -7.46 -11.46
N ARG A 203 -18.43 -7.04 -10.34
CA ARG A 203 -16.96 -7.03 -10.20
C ARG A 203 -16.35 -8.42 -10.36
N ALA A 204 -17.02 -9.47 -9.89
CA ALA A 204 -16.53 -10.84 -10.02
C ALA A 204 -16.63 -11.35 -11.46
N ALA A 205 -17.73 -11.05 -12.16
CA ALA A 205 -17.90 -11.39 -13.57
C ALA A 205 -16.84 -10.72 -14.45
N MET A 206 -16.60 -9.42 -14.24
CA MET A 206 -15.59 -8.65 -14.99
C MET A 206 -14.17 -9.22 -14.90
N ARG A 207 -13.81 -9.92 -13.82
CA ARG A 207 -12.48 -10.55 -13.66
C ARG A 207 -12.22 -11.70 -14.63
N LYS A 208 -13.25 -12.22 -15.30
CA LYS A 208 -13.12 -13.30 -16.29
C LYS A 208 -12.66 -12.79 -17.65
N TYR A 209 -12.74 -11.47 -17.88
CA TYR A 209 -12.50 -10.84 -19.17
C TYR A 209 -11.16 -10.12 -19.20
N GLN A 210 -10.64 -9.97 -20.41
CA GLN A 210 -9.46 -9.20 -20.75
C GLN A 210 -9.85 -7.95 -21.55
N PRO A 211 -9.00 -6.92 -21.58
CA PRO A 211 -9.17 -5.79 -22.50
C PRO A 211 -9.29 -6.27 -23.95
N GLY A 212 -10.31 -5.77 -24.66
CA GLY A 212 -10.65 -6.15 -26.03
C GLY A 212 -11.71 -7.24 -26.13
N ASP A 213 -12.06 -7.93 -25.05
CA ASP A 213 -13.15 -8.90 -25.07
C ASP A 213 -14.50 -8.20 -25.29
N GLU A 214 -15.39 -8.88 -26.02
CA GLU A 214 -16.78 -8.45 -26.21
C GLU A 214 -17.67 -9.04 -25.11
N MET A 215 -18.61 -8.24 -24.61
CA MET A 215 -19.59 -8.65 -23.63
C MET A 215 -20.96 -8.02 -23.93
N THR A 216 -22.02 -8.80 -23.77
CA THR A 216 -23.40 -8.35 -23.81
C THR A 216 -23.83 -7.92 -22.41
N VAL A 217 -24.25 -6.66 -22.26
CA VAL A 217 -24.77 -6.09 -21.02
C VAL A 217 -26.28 -5.91 -21.15
N GLU A 218 -27.05 -6.68 -20.37
CA GLU A 218 -28.49 -6.51 -20.31
C GLU A 218 -28.88 -5.59 -19.17
N VAL A 219 -29.66 -4.55 -19.48
CA VAL A 219 -30.10 -3.55 -18.52
C VAL A 219 -31.60 -3.27 -18.61
N ILE A 220 -32.17 -2.74 -17.53
CA ILE A 220 -33.47 -2.08 -17.56
C ILE A 220 -33.27 -0.57 -17.62
N ARG A 221 -33.74 0.05 -18.71
CA ARG A 221 -33.78 1.52 -18.87
C ARG A 221 -35.24 1.96 -18.95
N ARG A 222 -35.67 2.78 -17.97
CA ARG A 222 -37.06 3.29 -17.91
C ARG A 222 -38.10 2.16 -18.05
N GLU A 223 -37.94 1.11 -17.23
CA GLU A 223 -38.79 -0.09 -17.18
C GLU A 223 -38.77 -0.98 -18.44
N LYS A 224 -37.87 -0.72 -19.40
CA LYS A 224 -37.73 -1.54 -20.61
C LYS A 224 -36.41 -2.29 -20.63
N PRO A 225 -36.41 -3.58 -21.01
CA PRO A 225 -35.17 -4.31 -21.24
C PRO A 225 -34.44 -3.76 -22.47
N MET A 226 -33.14 -3.54 -22.31
CA MET A 226 -32.20 -3.11 -23.33
C MET A 226 -31.00 -4.05 -23.28
N SER A 227 -30.37 -4.28 -24.43
CA SER A 227 -29.14 -5.07 -24.53
C SER A 227 -28.10 -4.27 -25.29
N PHE A 228 -26.88 -4.26 -24.78
CA PHE A 228 -25.75 -3.49 -25.31
C PHE A 228 -24.56 -4.40 -25.49
N GLU A 229 -24.00 -4.43 -26.70
CA GLU A 229 -22.71 -5.08 -26.95
C GLU A 229 -21.59 -4.09 -26.63
N VAL A 230 -20.69 -4.50 -25.75
CA VAL A 230 -19.57 -3.66 -25.27
C VAL A 230 -18.25 -4.36 -25.58
N VAL A 231 -17.35 -3.65 -26.25
CA VAL A 231 -15.94 -4.05 -26.35
C VAL A 231 -15.20 -3.49 -25.15
N LEU A 232 -14.75 -4.34 -24.24
CA LEU A 232 -14.11 -3.91 -23.00
C LEU A 232 -12.78 -3.21 -23.27
N GLY A 233 -12.55 -2.12 -22.56
CA GLY A 233 -11.35 -1.32 -22.69
C GLY A 233 -10.26 -1.79 -21.73
N GLN A 234 -9.09 -1.17 -21.84
CA GLN A 234 -8.08 -1.23 -20.80
C GLN A 234 -8.29 -0.06 -19.83
N ALA A 235 -8.23 -0.30 -18.52
CA ALA A 235 -8.34 0.79 -17.55
C ALA A 235 -7.19 1.79 -17.76
N GLU A 236 -7.47 3.02 -18.19
CA GLU A 236 -6.43 4.05 -18.33
C GLU A 236 -5.85 4.44 -16.97
N LYS A 237 -4.52 4.50 -16.86
CA LYS A 237 -3.80 5.13 -15.74
C LYS A 237 -4.06 6.63 -15.71
N LYS A 238 -5.18 7.06 -15.13
CA LYS A 238 -5.33 8.45 -14.71
C LYS A 238 -5.61 8.49 -13.22
N ILE A 239 -4.54 8.40 -12.44
CA ILE A 239 -4.57 8.80 -11.03
C ILE A 239 -4.92 10.29 -11.02
N LYS A 240 -6.15 10.63 -10.62
CA LYS A 240 -6.52 12.03 -10.36
C LYS A 240 -5.70 12.49 -9.16
N HIS A 241 -4.91 13.54 -9.38
CA HIS A 241 -4.06 14.29 -8.44
C HIS A 241 -4.23 13.89 -6.97
N PHE A 242 -3.24 13.20 -6.41
CA PHE A 242 -3.21 12.85 -4.99
C PHE A 242 -2.10 13.62 -4.30
N ASN A 243 -2.46 14.44 -3.31
CA ASN A 243 -1.50 15.21 -2.52
C ASN A 243 -1.64 14.84 -1.05
N TYR A 244 -0.58 14.29 -0.46
CA TYR A 244 -0.49 13.95 0.95
C TYR A 244 0.50 14.88 1.64
N HIS A 245 0.02 15.63 2.63
CA HIS A 245 0.85 16.53 3.43
C HIS A 245 1.37 15.79 4.66
N PHE A 246 2.69 15.82 4.84
CA PHE A 246 3.35 15.35 6.04
C PHE A 246 3.35 16.45 7.12
N ASN A 247 3.38 16.05 8.38
CA ASN A 247 3.39 16.97 9.52
C ASN A 247 4.68 17.82 9.65
N ASN A 248 5.69 17.54 8.82
CA ASN A 248 6.97 18.25 8.75
C ASN A 248 7.02 19.31 7.62
N GLY A 249 5.89 19.61 6.97
CA GLY A 249 5.81 20.58 5.87
C GLY A 249 6.05 20.00 4.49
N ASN A 250 6.53 18.76 4.39
CA ASN A 250 6.72 18.12 3.09
C ASN A 250 5.39 17.64 2.51
N SER A 251 5.31 17.50 1.19
CA SER A 251 4.18 16.87 0.53
C SER A 251 4.63 15.78 -0.44
N PHE A 252 3.86 14.70 -0.46
CA PHE A 252 3.96 13.65 -1.46
C PHE A 252 2.85 13.87 -2.48
N VAL A 253 3.25 14.14 -3.72
CA VAL A 253 2.31 14.41 -4.83
C VAL A 253 2.43 13.30 -5.87
N ILE A 254 1.31 12.68 -6.19
CA ILE A 254 1.16 11.81 -7.35
C ILE A 254 0.40 12.59 -8.42
N ASP A 255 1.13 13.02 -9.46
CA ASP A 255 0.60 13.59 -10.69
C ASP A 255 0.78 12.60 -11.82
N GLY A 256 -0.33 12.08 -12.37
CA GLY A 256 -0.32 11.25 -13.58
C GLY A 256 0.58 10.02 -13.42
N ASP A 257 1.76 10.06 -14.04
CA ASP A 257 2.56 8.87 -14.35
C ASP A 257 3.82 8.65 -13.49
N ALA A 258 4.17 9.54 -12.55
CA ALA A 258 5.31 9.30 -11.67
C ALA A 258 5.24 10.00 -10.31
N PRO A 259 5.59 9.31 -9.21
CA PRO A 259 5.74 9.94 -7.90
C PRO A 259 6.91 10.93 -7.95
N HIS A 260 6.69 12.17 -7.52
CA HIS A 260 7.76 13.16 -7.37
C HIS A 260 7.66 13.84 -5.99
N VAL A 261 8.82 14.08 -5.38
CA VAL A 261 8.93 14.79 -4.10
C VAL A 261 9.03 16.28 -4.41
N ARG A 262 8.10 17.09 -3.88
CA ARG A 262 8.23 18.55 -3.92
C ARG A 262 8.95 19.03 -2.67
N ILE A 263 10.06 19.72 -2.88
CA ILE A 263 10.83 20.40 -1.85
C ILE A 263 10.50 21.89 -1.95
N GLU A 264 9.95 22.48 -0.89
CA GLU A 264 9.42 23.85 -0.93
C GLU A 264 10.52 24.92 -0.90
N THR A 265 11.65 24.65 -0.24
CA THR A 265 12.75 25.62 -0.12
C THR A 265 14.12 25.02 -0.45
N LEU A 266 15.05 25.89 -0.88
CA LEU A 266 16.46 25.52 -1.07
C LEU A 266 17.12 25.04 0.23
N GLN A 267 16.66 25.54 1.39
CA GLN A 267 17.15 25.14 2.70
C GLN A 267 16.81 23.67 2.98
N ASP A 268 15.60 23.22 2.62
CA ASP A 268 15.18 21.83 2.81
C ASP A 268 15.95 20.88 1.88
N ALA A 269 16.25 21.33 0.65
CA ALA A 269 17.11 20.59 -0.27
C ALA A 269 18.55 20.48 0.24
N GLU A 270 19.09 21.56 0.81
CA GLU A 270 20.41 21.58 1.43
C GLU A 270 20.48 20.68 2.66
N ASN A 271 19.44 20.69 3.50
CA ASN A 271 19.34 19.81 4.67
C ASN A 271 19.29 18.34 4.25
N MET A 272 18.46 17.99 3.26
CA MET A 272 18.41 16.65 2.71
C MET A 272 19.73 16.23 2.05
N LEU A 273 20.44 17.14 1.40
CA LEU A 273 21.76 16.84 0.83
C LEU A 273 22.79 16.61 1.93
N HIS A 274 22.74 17.40 3.01
CA HIS A 274 23.63 17.26 4.17
C HIS A 274 23.41 15.93 4.88
N GLU A 275 22.16 15.58 5.19
CA GLU A 275 21.82 14.30 5.84
C GLU A 275 22.27 13.11 4.99
N ASN A 276 22.08 13.17 3.67
CA ASN A 276 22.55 12.13 2.77
C ASN A 276 24.08 12.08 2.68
N LEU A 277 24.77 13.23 2.74
CA LEU A 277 26.22 13.30 2.74
C LEU A 277 26.81 12.72 4.02
N GLU A 278 26.23 13.06 5.18
CA GLU A 278 26.61 12.52 6.49
C GLU A 278 26.42 11.00 6.54
N LEU A 279 25.32 10.49 5.99
CA LEU A 279 25.07 9.06 5.87
C LEU A 279 26.13 8.37 5.00
N LEU A 280 26.49 9.00 3.87
CA LEU A 280 27.51 8.48 2.96
C LEU A 280 28.91 8.49 3.59
N GLU A 281 29.23 9.53 4.35
CA GLU A 281 30.51 9.66 5.07
C GLU A 281 30.62 8.62 6.19
N ALA A 282 29.53 8.38 6.93
CA ALA A 282 29.45 7.34 7.93
C ALA A 282 29.71 5.95 7.32
N GLN A 283 29.05 5.65 6.19
CA GLN A 283 29.28 4.40 5.45
C GLN A 283 30.72 4.28 4.94
N LEU A 284 31.30 5.37 4.46
CA LEU A 284 32.71 5.39 4.01
C LEU A 284 33.69 5.16 5.17
N GLN A 285 33.42 5.69 6.36
CA GLN A 285 34.23 5.43 7.55
C GLN A 285 34.13 3.97 7.99
N GLU A 286 32.93 3.42 7.97
CA GLU A 286 32.69 2.02 8.31
C GLU A 286 33.36 1.05 7.33
N LEU A 287 33.33 1.35 6.03
CA LEU A 287 34.06 0.56 5.04
C LEU A 287 35.58 0.62 5.24
N LYS A 288 36.11 1.77 5.65
CA LYS A 288 37.55 1.93 5.94
C LYS A 288 37.96 1.17 7.21
N SER A 289 37.13 1.14 8.25
CA SER A 289 37.41 0.36 9.46
C SER A 289 37.34 -1.14 9.20
N ARG A 290 36.37 -1.62 8.42
CA ARG A 290 36.29 -3.03 8.00
C ARG A 290 37.52 -3.48 7.19
N LYS A 291 38.05 -2.61 6.32
CA LYS A 291 39.25 -2.92 5.52
C LYS A 291 40.53 -3.02 6.36
N SER A 292 40.61 -2.33 7.50
CA SER A 292 41.75 -2.42 8.42
C SER A 292 41.70 -3.66 9.32
N GLU A 293 40.51 -4.15 9.67
CA GLU A 293 40.32 -5.40 10.43
C GLU A 293 40.57 -6.67 9.59
N ALA A 294 40.36 -6.62 8.27
CA ALA A 294 40.57 -7.75 7.36
C ALA A 294 42.05 -8.04 7.02
N ALA A 295 43.02 -7.27 7.54
CA ALA A 295 44.44 -7.51 7.28
C ALA A 295 44.94 -8.78 8.02
N PRO A 296 45.52 -9.78 7.33
CA PRO A 296 45.87 -11.07 7.94
C PRO A 296 47.01 -10.94 8.96
N LYS A 297 46.80 -11.45 10.18
CA LYS A 297 47.83 -11.52 11.23
C LYS A 297 48.96 -12.50 10.82
N PRO A 298 50.24 -12.17 11.10
CA PRO A 298 51.36 -13.01 10.70
C PRO A 298 51.33 -14.36 11.41
N LYS A 299 51.36 -15.46 10.65
CA LYS A 299 51.38 -16.84 11.16
C LYS A 299 52.65 -17.05 11.99
N LYS A 300 52.49 -17.40 13.27
CA LYS A 300 53.60 -17.86 14.13
C LYS A 300 53.95 -19.31 13.77
N GLU A 301 55.14 -19.51 13.20
CA GLU A 301 55.75 -20.83 13.01
C GLU A 301 56.07 -21.46 14.38
N LYS A 302 55.58 -22.68 14.61
CA LYS A 302 55.94 -23.48 15.78
C LYS A 302 57.12 -24.39 15.43
N LYS A 303 58.24 -24.19 16.12
CA LYS A 303 59.38 -25.11 16.23
C LYS A 303 59.03 -26.33 17.06
#